data_AF-A0A1Y4F1N5-F1
#
_entry.id   AF-A0A1Y4F1N5-F1
#
_cell.length_a   1.000
_cell.length_b   1.000
_cell.length_c   1.000
_cell.angle_alpha   90.00
_cell.angle_beta   90.00
_cell.angle_gamma   90.00
#
_symmetry.space_group_name_H-M   'P 1'
#
loop_
_entity.id
_entity.type
_entity.pdbx_description
1 polymer ?
#
loop_
_entity_poly.entity_id
_entity_poly.type
_entity_poly.pdbx_seq_one_letter_code
_entity_poly.pdbx_strand_id
1 'polypeptide(L)' 'MARITHIRKCSRPIRVESRTVMDINTNDAYFSMWVHAAGQEMGMDLRPLSIQLDREMAQQLHDYLEDFLSKGHWKENP' A
#
# COMPACT_ATOMS: atom_id res chain seq x y z
N MET A 1 6.05 -4.94 -13.03
CA MET A 1 6.06 -5.34 -11.60
C MET A 1 7.28 -4.73 -10.94
N ALA A 2 7.11 -4.02 -9.82
CA ALA A 2 8.21 -3.44 -9.06
C ALA A 2 8.36 -4.16 -7.71
N ARG A 3 9.55 -4.68 -7.43
CA ARG A 3 9.91 -5.15 -6.08
C ARG A 3 10.42 -3.97 -5.28
N ILE A 4 9.82 -3.71 -4.13
CA ILE A 4 10.32 -2.71 -3.20
C ILE A 4 11.49 -3.33 -2.44
N THR A 5 12.62 -2.65 -2.46
CA THR A 5 13.82 -3.07 -1.73
C THR A 5 14.03 -2.28 -0.44
N HIS A 6 13.39 -1.11 -0.32
CA HIS A 6 13.50 -0.22 0.84
C HIS A 6 12.24 0.63 1.00
N ILE A 7 11.74 0.79 2.23
CA ILE A 7 10.66 1.73 2.57
C ILE A 7 11.23 2.86 3.43
N ARG A 8 10.94 4.12 3.07
CA ARG A 8 11.46 5.31 3.75
C ARG A 8 10.35 6.31 4.04
N LYS A 9 10.37 6.91 5.23
CA LYS A 9 9.54 8.08 5.54
C LYS A 9 10.05 9.28 4.73
N CYS A 10 9.14 10.02 4.10
CA CYS A 10 9.46 11.27 3.42
C CYS A 10 8.71 12.44 4.06
N SER A 11 9.31 13.63 4.06
CA SER A 11 8.73 14.85 4.63
C SER A 11 7.79 15.58 3.65
N ARG A 12 7.86 15.24 2.35
CA ARG A 12 7.01 15.84 1.32
C ARG A 12 5.62 15.20 1.35
N PRO A 13 4.53 16.00 1.39
CA PRO A 13 3.18 15.46 1.30
C PRO A 13 2.96 14.72 -0.03
N ILE A 14 2.47 13.49 0.05
CA ILE A 14 2.00 12.71 -1.10
C ILE A 14 0.53 13.06 -1.31
N ARG A 15 0.18 13.60 -2.47
CA ARG A 15 -1.21 14.01 -2.81
C ARG A 15 -1.94 12.88 -3.51
N VAL A 16 -3.24 12.76 -3.24
CA VAL A 16 -4.15 11.86 -3.96
C VAL A 16 -4.72 12.61 -5.15
N GLU A 17 -4.44 12.12 -6.36
CA GLU A 17 -4.86 12.77 -7.61
C GLU A 17 -6.08 12.09 -8.27
N SER A 18 -6.38 10.83 -7.91
CA SER A 18 -7.46 10.04 -8.49
C SER A 18 -7.99 8.98 -7.53
N ARG A 19 -9.18 8.45 -7.82
CA ARG A 19 -9.76 7.34 -7.07
C ARG A 19 -9.22 6.02 -7.63
N THR A 20 -8.60 5.23 -6.75
CA THR A 20 -7.97 3.96 -7.12
C THR A 20 -8.55 2.79 -6.31
N VAL A 21 -8.43 1.59 -6.85
CA VAL A 21 -8.68 0.31 -6.18
C VAL A 21 -7.34 -0.42 -6.04
N MET A 22 -7.20 -1.18 -4.95
CA MET A 22 -6.04 -2.01 -4.68
C MET A 22 -6.48 -3.46 -4.47
N ASP A 23 -5.99 -4.36 -5.32
CA ASP A 23 -6.10 -5.81 -5.11
C ASP A 23 -4.86 -6.33 -4.40
N ILE A 24 -5.06 -7.33 -3.54
CA ILE A 24 -3.98 -7.97 -2.78
C ILE A 24 -3.92 -9.46 -3.08
N ASN A 25 -2.71 -10.00 -3.13
CA ASN A 25 -2.45 -11.43 -3.20
C ASN A 25 -1.20 -11.78 -2.39
N THR A 26 -1.20 -12.93 -1.71
CA THR A 26 -0.11 -13.33 -0.82
C THR A 26 0.32 -14.77 -1.10
N ASN A 27 1.60 -15.03 -0.89
CA ASN A 27 2.17 -16.37 -0.82
C ASN A 27 3.32 -16.39 0.19
N ASP A 28 4.03 -17.53 0.32
CA ASP A 28 5.09 -17.70 1.31
C ASP A 28 6.29 -16.76 1.14
N ALA A 29 6.53 -16.28 -0.09
CA ALA A 29 7.67 -15.45 -0.45
C ALA A 29 7.32 -13.95 -0.52
N TYR A 30 6.12 -13.61 -0.98
CA TYR A 30 5.77 -12.24 -1.32
C TYR A 30 4.34 -11.86 -0.93
N PHE A 31 4.21 -10.62 -0.45
CA PHE A 31 2.97 -9.87 -0.42
C PHE A 31 2.90 -9.00 -1.68
N SER A 32 1.88 -9.20 -2.51
CA SER A 32 1.70 -8.52 -3.80
C SER A 32 0.48 -7.62 -3.78
N MET A 33 0.61 -6.41 -4.33
CA MET A 33 -0.45 -5.43 -4.47
C MET A 33 -0.54 -4.95 -5.91
N TRP A 34 -1.75 -4.81 -6.43
CA TRP A 34 -2.02 -4.16 -7.72
C TRP A 34 -2.90 -2.95 -7.49
N VAL A 35 -2.46 -1.78 -7.96
CA VAL A 35 -3.25 -0.54 -7.88
C VAL A 35 -3.68 -0.12 -9.28
N HIS A 36 -4.97 0.15 -9.44
CA HIS A 36 -5.55 0.63 -10.70
C HIS A 36 -6.62 1.70 -10.45
N ALA A 37 -7.03 2.41 -11.50
CA ALA A 37 -8.13 3.37 -11.40
C ALA A 37 -9.44 2.66 -11.06
N ALA A 38 -10.24 3.25 -10.16
CA ALA A 38 -11.56 2.74 -9.81
C ALA A 38 -12.53 2.86 -11.00
N GLY A 39 -13.37 1.85 -11.25
CA GLY A 39 -14.32 1.83 -12.38
C GLY A 39 -13.71 1.39 -13.71
N GLN A 40 -12.46 0.95 -13.72
CA GLN A 40 -11.80 0.37 -14.88
C GLN A 40 -11.61 -1.15 -14.77
N GLU A 41 -12.35 -1.83 -13.90
CA GLU A 41 -12.16 -3.26 -13.60
C GLU A 41 -12.29 -4.18 -14.84
N MET A 42 -12.79 -3.68 -15.98
CA MET A 42 -13.04 -4.45 -17.21
C MET A 42 -12.46 -3.86 -18.51
N GLY A 43 -11.53 -2.89 -18.44
CA GLY A 43 -10.95 -2.22 -19.62
C GLY A 43 -9.59 -2.76 -20.09
N MET A 44 -9.30 -2.64 -21.40
CA MET A 44 -8.09 -3.23 -22.05
C MET A 44 -6.76 -2.49 -21.80
N ASP A 45 -6.75 -1.32 -21.17
CA ASP A 45 -5.54 -0.49 -21.03
C ASP A 45 -5.15 -0.20 -19.58
N LEU A 46 -5.26 -1.22 -18.72
CA LEU A 46 -4.73 -1.15 -17.38
C LEU A 46 -3.26 -1.56 -17.38
N ARG A 47 -2.36 -0.58 -17.22
CA ARG A 47 -1.02 -0.84 -16.68
C ARG A 47 -1.07 -0.61 -15.17
N PRO A 48 -1.58 -1.56 -14.37
CA PRO A 48 -1.65 -1.37 -12.93
C PRO A 48 -0.25 -1.16 -12.37
N LEU A 49 -0.15 -0.31 -11.36
CA LEU A 49 1.06 -0.24 -10.55
C LEU A 49 1.09 -1.49 -9.67
N SER A 50 1.91 -2.44 -10.08
CA SER A 50 2.09 -3.70 -9.36
C SER A 50 3.32 -3.64 -8.47
N ILE A 51 3.12 -3.87 -7.17
CA ILE A 51 4.11 -3.77 -6.10
C ILE A 51 4.26 -5.13 -5.42
N GLN A 52 5.49 -5.53 -5.12
CA GLN A 52 5.79 -6.70 -4.29
C GLN A 52 6.69 -6.32 -3.11
N LEU A 53 6.35 -6.87 -1.95
CA LEU A 53 7.12 -6.81 -0.73
C LEU A 53 7.54 -8.23 -0.36
N ASP A 54 8.81 -8.43 -0.03
CA ASP A 54 9.22 -9.62 0.73
C ASP A 54 8.83 -9.45 2.21
N ARG A 55 9.14 -10.45 3.03
CA ARG A 55 8.78 -10.46 4.45
C ARG A 55 9.37 -9.29 5.23
N GLU A 56 10.61 -8.90 4.94
CA GLU A 56 11.27 -7.80 5.63
C GLU A 56 10.58 -6.46 5.31
N MET A 57 10.34 -6.19 4.02
CA MET A 57 9.65 -4.97 3.60
C MET A 57 8.19 -4.95 4.03
N ALA A 58 7.52 -6.10 4.06
CA ALA A 58 6.16 -6.22 4.57
C ALA A 58 6.09 -5.90 6.07
N GLN A 59 7.03 -6.41 6.87
CA GLN A 59 7.12 -6.07 8.30
C GLN A 59 7.40 -4.58 8.50
N GLN A 60 8.34 -4.00 7.74
CA GLN A 60 8.63 -2.58 7.85
C GLN A 60 7.40 -1.71 7.50
N LEU A 61 6.62 -2.10 6.47
CA LEU A 61 5.37 -1.42 6.15
C LEU A 61 4.35 -1.56 7.28
N HIS A 62 4.21 -2.76 7.85
CA HIS A 62 3.32 -3.02 8.98
C HIS A 62 3.61 -2.07 10.15
N ASP A 63 4.87 -1.95 10.56
CA ASP A 63 5.25 -1.11 11.71
C ASP A 63 4.94 0.37 11.46
N TYR A 64 5.10 0.85 10.21
CA TYR A 64 4.70 2.21 9.85
C TYR A 64 3.19 2.42 9.84
N LEU A 65 2.42 1.41 9.41
CA LEU A 65 0.97 1.44 9.45
C LEU A 65 0.46 1.43 10.90
N GLU A 66 1.05 0.62 11.76
CA GLU A 66 0.73 0.57 13.18
C GLU A 66 1.06 1.90 13.90
N ASP A 67 2.23 2.49 13.65
CA ASP A 67 2.60 3.83 14.13
C ASP A 67 1.61 4.92 13.65
N PHE A 68 1.08 4.79 12.43
CA PHE A 68 0.07 5.71 11.91
C PHE A 68 -1.29 5.52 12.59
N LEU A 69 -1.75 4.27 12.71
CA LEU A 69 -3.06 3.92 13.29
C LEU A 69 -3.11 4.21 14.80
N SER A 70 -2.03 3.95 15.52
CA SER A 70 -1.94 4.20 16.97
C SER A 70 -2.06 5.68 17.33
N LYS A 71 -1.59 6.59 16.46
CA LYS A 71 -1.78 8.05 16.61
C LYS A 71 -3.23 8.49 16.44
N GLY A 72 -4.11 7.61 15.95
CA GLY A 72 -5.56 7.83 15.84
C GLY A 72 -6.33 7.61 17.15
N HIS A 73 -5.74 7.07 18.22
CA HIS A 73 -6.40 6.90 19.53
C HIS A 73 -6.50 8.20 20.35
N TRP A 74 -6.83 9.34 19.71
CA TRP A 74 -7.21 10.54 20.44
C TRP A 74 -8.72 10.56 20.67
N LYS A 75 -9.07 10.19 21.91
CA LYS A 75 -10.35 10.37 22.61
C LYS A 75 -11.51 9.46 22.17
N GLU A 76 -11.47 8.23 22.63
CA GLU A 76 -12.64 7.70 23.35
C GLU A 76 -12.17 7.30 24.75
N ASN A 77 -12.60 8.07 25.74
CA ASN A 77 -12.54 7.74 27.16
C ASN A 77 -13.58 8.63 27.86
N PRO A 78 -14.34 8.14 28.85
CA PRO A 78 -14.73 6.76 29.18
C PRO A 78 -16.23 6.49 28.96
#